data_AF-A0A7H4MCW3-F1
#
_entry.id   AF-A0A7H4MCW3-F1
#
_cell.length_a   1.000
_cell.length_b   1.000
_cell.length_c   1.000
_cell.angle_alpha   90.00
_cell.angle_beta   90.00
_cell.angle_gamma   90.00
#
_symmetry.space_group_name_H-M   'P 1'
#
loop_
_entity.id
_entity.type
_entity.pdbx_description
1 polymer ?
#
loop_
_entity_poly.entity_id
_entity_poly.type
_entity_poly.pdbx_seq_one_letter_code
_entity_poly.pdbx_strand_id
1 'polypeptide(L)'
;MQLPGTDYTIAGMVASQCGIPLFAPFEGNASASVSSFFPQNICLGDILKNSGYENYFVQGANLRFAGKDVFLKSHGFDHLYGAEELKTTVADPAIATTGASMTTTVLDETWKKFEELSRSGKRFSLFALTVDTHHPDGFISRTCERKRYDVDGKKNLSFSAVSCSQEHIAALIEKIKASPYFKNTVIVVSSDHLAMKNSAWDYLNKHDRSNLFFVLRGDKPQQETLAVKRNTMDNGATVLDILGGDNYIGLGRSSLSGQSLSGIFMNMKEKVLAWKPDVIRLWNFPKEMKNFTIDSQKNMIAFSGSHFRLPLLLRVSNQRVEPLPESEYSAPLRFQLADFAPRDNFVWVDRCYKMGSCGRLNSRSLPTGASRRAAGR
;
A
#
# COMPACT_ATOMS: atom_id res chain seq x y z
N MET A 1 7.58 2.32 -16.03
CA MET A 1 8.67 2.91 -15.20
C MET A 1 8.20 3.14 -13.77
N GLN A 2 9.09 3.11 -12.78
CA GLN A 2 8.80 3.48 -11.39
C GLN A 2 9.03 4.98 -11.17
N LEU A 3 8.16 5.61 -10.37
CA LEU A 3 8.18 7.04 -10.05
C LEU A 3 8.35 7.26 -8.54
N PRO A 4 8.79 8.46 -8.11
CA PRO A 4 8.82 8.80 -6.69
C PRO A 4 7.44 8.67 -6.04
N GLY A 5 7.37 8.11 -4.83
CA GLY A 5 6.09 7.88 -4.14
C GLY A 5 5.29 6.71 -4.73
N THR A 6 5.96 5.77 -5.41
CA THR A 6 5.37 4.51 -5.91
C THR A 6 6.31 3.32 -5.65
N ASP A 7 7.23 3.44 -4.70
CA ASP A 7 8.45 2.63 -4.56
C ASP A 7 8.45 1.69 -3.34
N TYR A 8 7.29 1.53 -2.70
CA TYR A 8 7.01 0.58 -1.62
C TYR A 8 5.55 0.12 -1.71
N THR A 9 5.21 -1.01 -1.10
CA THR A 9 3.95 -1.73 -1.38
C THR A 9 2.68 -0.88 -1.27
N ILE A 10 2.45 -0.16 -0.16
CA ILE A 10 1.24 0.67 -0.04
C ILE A 10 1.23 1.83 -1.06
N ALA A 11 2.39 2.39 -1.39
CA ALA A 11 2.50 3.41 -2.44
C ALA A 11 2.19 2.85 -3.83
N GLY A 12 2.64 1.63 -4.13
CA GLY A 12 2.28 0.90 -5.35
C GLY A 12 0.77 0.61 -5.44
N MET A 13 0.15 0.22 -4.31
CA MET A 13 -1.31 0.02 -4.22
C MET A 13 -2.07 1.32 -4.46
N VAL A 14 -1.71 2.41 -3.78
CA VAL A 14 -2.34 3.73 -3.95
C VAL A 14 -2.16 4.22 -5.39
N ALA A 15 -0.95 4.13 -5.95
CA ALA A 15 -0.69 4.53 -7.32
C ALA A 15 -1.53 3.71 -8.31
N SER A 16 -1.53 2.38 -8.18
CA SER A 16 -2.26 1.51 -9.11
C SER A 16 -3.77 1.64 -9.02
N GLN A 17 -4.33 1.97 -7.84
CA GLN A 17 -5.78 2.06 -7.67
C GLN A 17 -6.32 3.48 -7.82
N CYS A 18 -5.58 4.50 -7.39
CA CYS A 18 -6.04 5.89 -7.37
C CYS A 18 -5.37 6.77 -8.45
N GLY A 19 -4.38 6.24 -9.15
CA GLY A 19 -3.65 6.98 -10.18
C GLY A 19 -2.87 8.19 -9.64
N ILE A 20 -2.46 8.17 -8.37
CA ILE A 20 -1.68 9.24 -7.73
C ILE A 20 -0.54 8.65 -6.90
N PRO A 21 0.62 9.32 -6.80
CA PRO A 21 1.71 8.84 -5.95
C PRO A 21 1.34 9.01 -4.48
N LEU A 22 1.93 8.18 -3.61
CA LEU A 22 1.79 8.32 -2.17
C LEU A 22 2.88 9.25 -1.63
N PHE A 23 2.49 10.49 -1.35
CA PHE A 23 3.30 11.42 -0.56
C PHE A 23 2.56 11.81 0.70
N ALA A 24 3.24 11.67 1.83
CA ALA A 24 2.75 12.07 3.15
C ALA A 24 3.76 13.03 3.80
N PRO A 25 3.30 13.87 4.75
CA PRO A 25 4.21 14.66 5.58
C PRO A 25 4.95 13.82 6.64
N PHE A 26 4.58 12.55 6.76
CA PHE A 26 5.17 11.54 7.63
C PHE A 26 5.73 10.37 6.82
N GLU A 27 6.38 9.43 7.49
CA GLU A 27 6.85 8.17 6.90
C GLU A 27 5.66 7.41 6.30
N GLY A 28 5.73 7.02 5.03
CA GLY A 28 4.56 6.53 4.29
C GLY A 28 3.83 5.34 4.92
N ASN A 29 4.55 4.44 5.61
CA ASN A 29 3.97 3.31 6.32
C ASN A 29 3.33 3.70 7.68
N ALA A 30 3.50 4.94 8.15
CA ALA A 30 2.79 5.49 9.30
C ALA A 30 1.34 5.88 9.04
N SER A 31 0.84 5.63 7.82
CA SER A 31 -0.57 5.79 7.47
C SER A 31 -1.53 4.93 8.30
N ALA A 32 -1.05 3.89 9.01
CA ALA A 32 -1.88 3.07 9.91
C ALA A 32 -2.51 3.82 11.10
N SER A 33 -2.02 5.05 11.35
CA SER A 33 -2.38 5.88 12.49
C SER A 33 -3.26 7.07 12.10
N VAL A 34 -3.58 7.23 10.81
CA VAL A 34 -4.63 8.15 10.34
C VAL A 34 -5.97 7.43 10.18
N SER A 35 -7.08 8.17 10.21
CA SER A 35 -8.44 7.60 10.09
C SER A 35 -8.92 7.40 8.65
N SER A 36 -8.33 8.09 7.68
CA SER A 36 -8.73 8.03 6.28
C SER A 36 -7.53 8.24 5.36
N PHE A 37 -7.61 7.67 4.17
CA PHE A 37 -6.62 7.82 3.11
C PHE A 37 -7.23 8.69 2.00
N PHE A 38 -6.54 9.77 1.60
CA PHE A 38 -6.96 10.68 0.52
C PHE A 38 -8.48 10.84 0.34
N PRO A 39 -9.21 11.35 1.36
CA PRO A 39 -10.66 11.17 1.48
C PRO A 39 -11.51 11.84 0.38
N GLN A 40 -10.92 12.70 -0.44
CA GLN A 40 -11.60 13.36 -1.57
C GLN A 40 -11.25 12.74 -2.93
N ASN A 41 -10.35 11.75 -2.96
CA ASN A 41 -9.94 11.08 -4.17
C ASN A 41 -10.85 9.89 -4.47
N ILE A 42 -11.22 9.76 -5.74
CA ILE A 42 -11.93 8.59 -6.26
C ILE A 42 -10.89 7.60 -6.75
N CYS A 43 -10.90 6.39 -6.20
CA CYS A 43 -10.03 5.30 -6.63
C CYS A 43 -10.84 4.21 -7.35
N LEU A 44 -10.15 3.26 -7.98
CA LEU A 44 -10.77 2.15 -8.70
C LEU A 44 -11.75 1.37 -7.83
N GLY A 45 -11.42 1.12 -6.56
CA GLY A 45 -12.31 0.44 -5.61
C GLY A 45 -13.64 1.18 -5.41
N ASP A 46 -13.61 2.51 -5.29
CA ASP A 46 -14.83 3.34 -5.18
C ASP A 46 -15.72 3.20 -6.42
N ILE A 47 -15.10 3.29 -7.59
CA ILE A 47 -15.79 3.19 -8.88
C ILE A 47 -16.42 1.80 -9.04
N LEU A 48 -15.69 0.74 -8.71
CA LEU A 48 -16.18 -0.63 -8.77
C LEU A 48 -17.34 -0.86 -7.81
N LYS A 49 -17.22 -0.40 -6.55
CA LYS A 49 -18.29 -0.50 -5.55
C LYS A 49 -19.57 0.21 -6.02
N ASN A 50 -19.43 1.44 -6.51
CA ASN A 50 -20.55 2.21 -7.05
C ASN A 50 -21.13 1.61 -8.34
N SER A 51 -20.38 0.76 -9.04
CA SER A 51 -20.82 0.01 -10.22
C SER A 51 -21.41 -1.38 -9.88
N GLY A 52 -21.63 -1.66 -8.59
CA GLY A 52 -22.25 -2.88 -8.09
C GLY A 52 -21.30 -4.07 -7.90
N TYR A 53 -19.98 -3.83 -7.83
CA TYR A 53 -19.01 -4.87 -7.48
C TYR A 53 -18.88 -5.02 -5.97
N GLU A 54 -18.81 -6.26 -5.50
CA GLU A 54 -18.31 -6.57 -4.16
C GLU A 54 -16.77 -6.65 -4.22
N ASN A 55 -16.08 -5.78 -3.47
CA ASN A 55 -14.63 -5.67 -3.52
C ASN A 55 -13.97 -6.47 -2.38
N TYR A 56 -13.13 -7.42 -2.76
CA TYR A 56 -12.42 -8.34 -1.88
C TYR A 56 -10.90 -8.11 -1.95
N PHE A 57 -10.25 -8.19 -0.79
CA PHE A 57 -8.79 -8.13 -0.69
C PHE A 57 -8.25 -9.24 0.20
N VAL A 58 -7.21 -9.94 -0.27
CA VAL A 58 -6.55 -11.04 0.44
C VAL A 58 -5.04 -10.79 0.48
N GLN A 59 -4.44 -10.89 1.67
CA GLN A 59 -2.99 -10.86 1.84
C GLN A 59 -2.55 -11.74 3.00
N GLY A 60 -1.27 -12.08 3.02
CA GLY A 60 -0.70 -12.93 4.06
C GLY A 60 -0.27 -12.16 5.31
N ALA A 61 -0.03 -10.85 5.18
CA ALA A 61 0.39 -9.98 6.28
C ALA A 61 -0.80 -9.40 7.07
N ASN A 62 -0.53 -8.81 8.23
CA ASN A 62 -1.54 -8.09 8.99
C ASN A 62 -2.05 -6.86 8.21
N LEU A 63 -3.37 -6.69 8.09
CA LEU A 63 -4.01 -5.58 7.37
C LEU A 63 -3.68 -4.20 7.94
N ARG A 64 -3.35 -4.11 9.23
CA ARG A 64 -2.96 -2.83 9.85
C ARG A 64 -1.59 -2.35 9.39
N PHE A 65 -0.74 -3.25 8.89
CA PHE A 65 0.61 -2.90 8.46
C PHE A 65 0.58 -1.91 7.29
N ALA A 66 1.28 -0.78 7.45
CA ALA A 66 1.30 0.34 6.52
C ALA A 66 -0.06 1.03 6.27
N GLY A 67 -1.07 0.78 7.11
CA GLY A 67 -2.41 1.36 6.99
C GLY A 67 -3.20 0.85 5.78
N LYS A 68 -2.95 -0.39 5.34
CA LYS A 68 -3.69 -1.00 4.22
C LYS A 68 -5.17 -1.13 4.54
N ASP A 69 -5.53 -1.50 5.77
CA ASP A 69 -6.92 -1.54 6.23
C ASP A 69 -7.62 -0.18 6.09
N VAL A 70 -6.95 0.89 6.53
CA VAL A 70 -7.46 2.27 6.42
C VAL A 70 -7.64 2.64 4.95
N PHE A 71 -6.63 2.41 4.11
CA PHE A 71 -6.71 2.68 2.68
C PHE A 71 -7.85 1.93 1.99
N LEU A 72 -7.89 0.61 2.13
CA LEU A 72 -8.88 -0.24 1.45
C LEU A 72 -10.31 0.10 1.90
N LYS A 73 -10.54 0.30 3.21
CA LYS A 73 -11.86 0.71 3.72
C LYS A 73 -12.26 2.12 3.28
N SER A 74 -11.29 3.03 3.15
CA SER A 74 -11.55 4.39 2.65
C SER A 74 -11.99 4.37 1.18
N HIS A 75 -11.61 3.34 0.43
CA HIS A 75 -11.79 3.26 -1.02
C HIS A 75 -12.62 2.06 -1.48
N GLY A 76 -13.73 1.80 -0.78
CA GLY A 76 -14.78 0.90 -1.26
C GLY A 76 -14.52 -0.59 -1.10
N PHE A 77 -13.59 -1.03 -0.23
CA PHE A 77 -13.42 -2.44 0.11
C PHE A 77 -14.06 -2.77 1.46
N ASP A 78 -15.03 -3.68 1.45
CA ASP A 78 -15.73 -4.13 2.66
C ASP A 78 -15.27 -5.53 3.12
N HIS A 79 -14.61 -6.31 2.24
CA HIS A 79 -14.20 -7.68 2.52
C HIS A 79 -12.67 -7.81 2.51
N LEU A 80 -12.07 -7.79 3.71
CA LEU A 80 -10.62 -7.80 3.87
C LEU A 80 -10.16 -9.05 4.63
N TYR A 81 -9.16 -9.74 4.10
CA TYR A 81 -8.58 -10.93 4.72
C TYR A 81 -7.07 -10.75 4.83
N GLY A 82 -6.57 -10.58 6.05
CA GLY A 82 -5.14 -10.56 6.38
C GLY A 82 -4.75 -11.74 7.26
N ALA A 83 -3.54 -11.68 7.81
CA ALA A 83 -3.01 -12.72 8.69
C ALA A 83 -3.96 -13.14 9.83
N GLU A 84 -4.68 -12.19 10.45
CA GLU A 84 -5.56 -12.47 11.58
C GLU A 84 -6.87 -13.13 11.13
N GLU A 85 -7.47 -12.62 10.06
CA GLU A 85 -8.70 -13.15 9.48
C GLU A 85 -8.48 -14.55 8.90
N LEU A 86 -7.33 -14.76 8.24
CA LEU A 86 -6.96 -16.03 7.61
C LEU A 86 -6.74 -17.16 8.63
N LYS A 87 -6.35 -16.87 9.89
CA LYS A 87 -6.21 -17.91 10.94
C LYS A 87 -7.50 -18.71 11.16
N THR A 88 -8.65 -18.12 10.86
CA THR A 88 -9.96 -18.77 11.03
C THR A 88 -10.43 -19.53 9.79
N THR A 89 -9.79 -19.32 8.64
CA THR A 89 -10.20 -19.92 7.36
C THR A 89 -9.25 -21.01 6.88
N VAL A 90 -8.00 -21.00 7.34
CA VAL A 90 -6.98 -21.99 6.97
C VAL A 90 -7.04 -23.23 7.85
N ALA A 91 -6.71 -24.39 7.27
CA ALA A 91 -6.72 -25.67 7.99
C ALA A 91 -5.63 -25.76 9.09
N ASP A 92 -4.51 -25.05 8.94
CA ASP A 92 -3.43 -25.01 9.93
C ASP A 92 -3.03 -23.54 10.23
N PRO A 93 -3.45 -22.98 11.37
CA PRO A 93 -3.10 -21.62 11.76
C PRO A 93 -1.59 -21.38 11.99
N ALA A 94 -0.80 -22.42 12.27
CA ALA A 94 0.65 -22.28 12.44
C ALA A 94 1.34 -21.98 11.10
N ILE A 95 0.79 -22.48 10.00
CA ILE A 95 1.23 -22.22 8.61
C ILE A 95 1.00 -20.75 8.22
N ALA A 96 0.01 -20.05 8.80
CA ALA A 96 -0.30 -18.66 8.43
C ALA A 96 0.74 -17.60 8.90
N THR A 97 1.80 -18.00 9.63
CA THR A 97 2.66 -17.05 10.37
C THR A 97 4.08 -16.87 9.80
N THR A 98 4.44 -17.53 8.69
CA THR A 98 5.79 -17.41 8.07
C THR A 98 5.74 -17.02 6.59
N GLY A 99 6.71 -16.21 6.13
CA GLY A 99 6.68 -15.44 4.87
C GLY A 99 6.24 -16.14 3.58
N ALA A 100 6.69 -17.35 3.20
CA ALA A 100 6.13 -17.99 1.99
C ALA A 100 4.96 -18.91 2.25
N SER A 101 4.80 -19.39 3.47
CA SER A 101 3.59 -20.09 3.88
C SER A 101 2.37 -19.15 3.72
N MET A 102 2.59 -17.86 3.98
CA MET A 102 1.65 -16.78 3.71
C MET A 102 1.27 -16.64 2.23
N THR A 103 2.18 -16.75 1.25
CA THR A 103 1.82 -16.54 -0.17
C THR A 103 1.08 -17.74 -0.76
N THR A 104 1.50 -18.97 -0.47
CA THR A 104 0.75 -20.16 -0.89
C THR A 104 -0.66 -20.13 -0.32
N THR A 105 -0.79 -19.82 0.97
CA THR A 105 -2.09 -19.65 1.62
C THR A 105 -2.91 -18.55 0.95
N VAL A 106 -2.33 -17.37 0.66
CA VAL A 106 -3.05 -16.29 -0.03
C VAL A 106 -3.58 -16.75 -1.37
N LEU A 107 -2.78 -17.43 -2.19
CA LEU A 107 -3.20 -17.84 -3.53
C LEU A 107 -4.24 -18.97 -3.49
N ASP A 108 -4.13 -19.90 -2.53
CA ASP A 108 -5.14 -20.93 -2.29
C ASP A 108 -6.48 -20.35 -1.83
N GLU A 109 -6.45 -19.41 -0.89
CA GLU A 109 -7.65 -18.71 -0.41
C GLU A 109 -8.24 -17.79 -1.50
N THR A 110 -7.38 -17.18 -2.33
CA THR A 110 -7.80 -16.43 -3.52
C THR A 110 -8.54 -17.35 -4.50
N TRP A 111 -8.05 -18.56 -4.75
CA TRP A 111 -8.77 -19.53 -5.57
C TRP A 111 -10.14 -19.89 -4.99
N LYS A 112 -10.20 -20.26 -3.69
CA LYS A 112 -11.45 -20.63 -3.02
C LYS A 112 -12.47 -19.51 -3.10
N LYS A 113 -12.03 -18.27 -2.82
CA LYS A 113 -12.89 -17.10 -2.87
C LYS A 113 -13.33 -16.78 -4.30
N PHE A 114 -12.43 -16.87 -5.29
CA PHE A 114 -12.78 -16.72 -6.70
C PHE A 114 -13.89 -17.69 -7.12
N GLU A 115 -13.76 -18.98 -6.77
CA GLU A 115 -14.74 -19.99 -7.12
C GLU A 115 -16.09 -19.76 -6.43
N GLU A 116 -16.09 -19.44 -5.14
CA GLU A 116 -17.28 -19.08 -4.36
C GLU A 116 -18.02 -17.90 -4.98
N LEU A 117 -17.31 -16.79 -5.24
CA LEU A 117 -17.90 -15.56 -5.77
C LEU A 117 -18.40 -15.77 -7.20
N SER A 118 -17.67 -16.52 -8.02
CA SER A 118 -18.09 -16.82 -9.38
C SER A 118 -19.39 -17.64 -9.42
N ARG A 119 -19.60 -18.55 -8.46
CA ARG A 119 -20.86 -19.31 -8.31
C ARG A 119 -22.04 -18.45 -7.85
N SER A 120 -21.79 -17.35 -7.14
CA SER A 120 -22.86 -16.47 -6.65
C SER A 120 -23.55 -15.68 -7.76
N GLY A 121 -22.92 -15.53 -8.93
CA GLY A 121 -23.42 -14.73 -10.05
C GLY A 121 -23.33 -13.21 -9.86
N LYS A 122 -22.83 -12.73 -8.72
CA LYS A 122 -22.60 -11.30 -8.46
C LYS A 122 -21.31 -10.82 -9.12
N ARG A 123 -21.24 -9.51 -9.40
CA ARG A 123 -20.00 -8.85 -9.83
C ARG A 123 -19.08 -8.72 -8.62
N PHE A 124 -17.81 -9.10 -8.78
CA PHE A 124 -16.82 -8.97 -7.72
C PHE A 124 -15.48 -8.54 -8.29
N SER A 125 -14.69 -7.89 -7.45
CA SER A 125 -13.27 -7.69 -7.67
C SER A 125 -12.51 -8.41 -6.55
N LEU A 126 -11.45 -9.13 -6.91
CA LEU A 126 -10.65 -9.90 -5.96
C LEU A 126 -9.18 -9.54 -6.13
N PHE A 127 -8.64 -8.85 -5.13
CA PHE A 127 -7.26 -8.40 -5.10
C PHE A 127 -6.45 -9.31 -4.17
N ALA A 128 -5.35 -9.86 -4.67
CA ALA A 128 -4.43 -10.68 -3.89
C ALA A 128 -3.04 -10.02 -3.85
N LEU A 129 -2.46 -9.91 -2.65
CA LEU A 129 -1.11 -9.35 -2.45
C LEU A 129 -0.15 -10.44 -1.95
N THR A 130 0.85 -10.77 -2.76
CA THR A 130 1.92 -11.72 -2.43
C THR A 130 3.01 -11.05 -1.59
N VAL A 131 3.78 -11.84 -0.83
CA VAL A 131 4.80 -11.31 0.12
C VAL A 131 6.09 -12.13 0.15
N ASP A 132 6.09 -13.31 -0.47
CA ASP A 132 7.22 -14.23 -0.55
C ASP A 132 8.47 -13.64 -1.24
N THR A 133 8.34 -12.57 -2.03
CA THR A 133 9.47 -11.86 -2.64
C THR A 133 10.00 -10.68 -1.81
N HIS A 134 9.49 -10.47 -0.59
CA HIS A 134 9.86 -9.36 0.27
C HIS A 134 11.34 -9.40 0.69
N HIS A 135 11.97 -8.23 0.81
CA HIS A 135 13.35 -8.09 1.28
C HIS A 135 13.52 -8.59 2.74
N PRO A 136 14.72 -9.00 3.19
CA PRO A 136 16.03 -8.89 2.53
C PRO A 136 16.31 -9.94 1.45
N ASP A 137 15.69 -11.12 1.47
CA ASP A 137 16.07 -12.23 0.56
C ASP A 137 14.89 -13.07 0.05
N GLY A 138 13.66 -12.69 0.37
CA GLY A 138 12.45 -13.46 0.08
C GLY A 138 12.34 -14.74 0.90
N PHE A 139 11.29 -15.48 0.65
CA PHE A 139 11.04 -16.79 1.24
C PHE A 139 10.69 -17.76 0.12
N ILE A 140 11.33 -18.93 0.14
CA ILE A 140 11.10 -20.00 -0.83
C ILE A 140 10.17 -21.03 -0.19
N SER A 141 8.96 -21.18 -0.72
CA SER A 141 8.01 -22.17 -0.21
C SER A 141 8.54 -23.59 -0.33
N ARG A 142 8.12 -24.44 0.61
CA ARG A 142 8.41 -25.88 0.56
C ARG A 142 7.67 -26.60 -0.58
N THR A 143 6.60 -26.00 -1.08
CA THR A 143 5.75 -26.58 -2.14
C THR A 143 6.27 -26.34 -3.56
N CYS A 144 7.17 -25.36 -3.76
CA CYS A 144 7.71 -25.06 -5.08
C CYS A 144 8.58 -26.19 -5.61
N GLU A 145 8.47 -26.50 -6.90
CA GLU A 145 9.37 -27.42 -7.59
C GLU A 145 10.76 -26.79 -7.71
N ARG A 146 10.83 -25.53 -8.17
CA ARG A 146 12.12 -24.83 -8.36
C ARG A 146 12.52 -24.00 -7.14
N LYS A 147 13.17 -24.65 -6.16
CA LYS A 147 13.63 -24.01 -4.90
C LYS A 147 15.00 -23.34 -4.98
N ARG A 148 15.67 -23.41 -6.14
CA ARG A 148 17.04 -22.93 -6.32
C ARG A 148 17.21 -22.26 -7.68
N TYR A 149 17.73 -21.05 -7.64
CA TYR A 149 18.19 -20.30 -8.79
C TYR A 149 19.66 -19.93 -8.55
N ASP A 150 20.53 -20.40 -9.44
CA ASP A 150 21.97 -20.19 -9.34
C ASP A 150 22.43 -19.08 -10.28
N VAL A 151 23.31 -18.24 -9.76
CA VAL A 151 24.03 -17.20 -10.51
C VAL A 151 25.50 -17.35 -10.18
N ASP A 152 26.34 -17.48 -11.22
CA ASP A 152 27.78 -17.70 -11.07
C ASP A 152 28.11 -18.88 -10.13
N GLY A 153 27.34 -19.96 -10.23
CA GLY A 153 27.49 -21.17 -9.42
C GLY A 153 27.04 -21.06 -7.96
N LYS A 154 26.49 -19.91 -7.54
CA LYS A 154 26.01 -19.67 -6.17
C LYS A 154 24.50 -19.49 -6.13
N LYS A 155 23.86 -20.03 -5.08
CA LYS A 155 22.44 -19.86 -4.85
C LYS A 155 22.13 -18.38 -4.61
N ASN A 156 21.21 -17.84 -5.40
CA ASN A 156 20.63 -16.52 -5.17
C ASN A 156 19.24 -16.68 -4.53
N LEU A 157 19.09 -16.24 -3.28
CA LEU A 157 17.84 -16.40 -2.53
C LEU A 157 16.70 -15.60 -3.16
N SER A 158 16.95 -14.34 -3.51
CA SER A 158 15.95 -13.46 -4.12
C SER A 158 15.42 -14.01 -5.45
N PHE A 159 16.30 -14.47 -6.35
CA PHE A 159 15.86 -15.09 -7.61
C PHE A 159 15.14 -16.43 -7.39
N SER A 160 15.55 -17.20 -6.38
CA SER A 160 14.85 -18.43 -6.00
C SER A 160 13.43 -18.12 -5.49
N ALA A 161 13.26 -17.08 -4.67
CA ALA A 161 11.97 -16.66 -4.15
C ALA A 161 11.05 -16.14 -5.28
N VAL A 162 11.58 -15.34 -6.20
CA VAL A 162 10.83 -14.88 -7.39
C VAL A 162 10.40 -16.06 -8.26
N SER A 163 11.29 -17.03 -8.52
CA SER A 163 10.95 -18.23 -9.31
C SER A 163 9.81 -19.02 -8.67
N CYS A 164 9.87 -19.20 -7.35
CA CYS A 164 8.85 -19.90 -6.58
C CYS A 164 7.51 -19.15 -6.54
N SER A 165 7.53 -17.82 -6.37
CA SER A 165 6.32 -17.00 -6.40
C SER A 165 5.66 -17.05 -7.79
N GLN A 166 6.44 -16.99 -8.87
CA GLN A 166 5.95 -17.13 -10.25
C GLN A 166 5.28 -18.48 -10.51
N GLU A 167 5.83 -19.57 -9.99
CA GLU A 167 5.26 -20.91 -10.11
C GLU A 167 3.83 -20.97 -9.52
N HIS A 168 3.64 -20.45 -8.30
CA HIS A 168 2.31 -20.44 -7.68
C HIS A 168 1.34 -19.47 -8.35
N ILE A 169 1.80 -18.28 -8.78
CA ILE A 169 0.97 -17.32 -9.52
C ILE A 169 0.50 -17.95 -10.83
N ALA A 170 1.40 -18.61 -11.57
CA ALA A 170 1.06 -19.31 -12.81
C ALA A 170 0.04 -20.43 -12.54
N ALA A 171 0.23 -21.22 -11.48
CA ALA A 171 -0.71 -22.27 -11.09
C ALA A 171 -2.11 -21.73 -10.80
N LEU A 172 -2.23 -20.61 -10.06
CA LEU A 172 -3.52 -19.95 -9.82
C LEU A 172 -4.17 -19.49 -11.15
N ILE A 173 -3.40 -18.83 -12.01
CA ILE A 173 -3.88 -18.34 -13.31
C ILE A 173 -4.39 -19.49 -14.18
N GLU A 174 -3.64 -20.58 -14.30
CA GLU A 174 -4.05 -21.75 -15.08
C GLU A 174 -5.30 -22.42 -14.49
N LYS A 175 -5.43 -22.45 -13.15
CA LYS A 175 -6.63 -22.95 -12.48
C LYS A 175 -7.86 -22.09 -12.78
N ILE A 176 -7.71 -20.76 -12.79
CA ILE A 176 -8.77 -19.83 -13.22
C ILE A 176 -9.12 -20.06 -14.68
N LYS A 177 -8.13 -20.14 -15.58
CA LYS A 177 -8.32 -20.36 -17.02
C LYS A 177 -9.05 -21.67 -17.34
N ALA A 178 -8.78 -22.72 -16.58
CA ALA A 178 -9.43 -24.02 -16.71
C ALA A 178 -10.87 -24.04 -16.15
N SER A 179 -11.26 -23.03 -15.36
CA SER A 179 -12.61 -22.95 -14.78
C SER A 179 -13.66 -22.50 -15.80
N PRO A 180 -14.94 -22.85 -15.62
CA PRO A 180 -16.02 -22.37 -16.49
C PRO A 180 -16.24 -20.85 -16.39
N TYR A 181 -15.65 -20.18 -15.40
CA TYR A 181 -15.82 -18.75 -15.13
C TYR A 181 -14.82 -17.86 -15.88
N PHE A 182 -13.76 -18.44 -16.46
CA PHE A 182 -12.69 -17.66 -17.08
C PHE A 182 -13.21 -16.72 -18.17
N LYS A 183 -14.14 -17.17 -19.01
CA LYS A 183 -14.71 -16.38 -20.11
C LYS A 183 -15.26 -15.02 -19.66
N ASN A 184 -15.69 -14.91 -18.40
CA ASN A 184 -16.22 -13.68 -17.79
C ASN A 184 -15.26 -13.06 -16.77
N THR A 185 -13.96 -13.33 -16.89
CA THR A 185 -12.93 -12.88 -15.94
C THR A 185 -11.83 -12.11 -16.64
N VAL A 186 -11.43 -10.97 -16.04
CA VAL A 186 -10.21 -10.23 -16.38
C VAL A 186 -9.20 -10.47 -15.27
N ILE A 187 -8.06 -11.07 -15.59
CA ILE A 187 -6.96 -11.29 -14.66
C ILE A 187 -5.90 -10.22 -14.92
N VAL A 188 -5.51 -9.49 -13.87
CA VAL A 188 -4.46 -8.48 -13.95
C VAL A 188 -3.30 -8.90 -13.05
N VAL A 189 -2.10 -8.96 -13.60
CA VAL A 189 -0.88 -9.21 -12.83
C VAL A 189 -0.01 -7.97 -12.91
N SER A 190 0.27 -7.38 -11.74
CA SER A 190 1.01 -6.14 -11.62
C SER A 190 2.04 -6.23 -10.50
N SER A 191 3.23 -5.67 -10.72
CA SER A 191 4.15 -5.36 -9.63
C SER A 191 3.60 -4.20 -8.79
N ASP A 192 3.88 -4.21 -7.49
CA ASP A 192 3.71 -3.05 -6.63
C ASP A 192 4.86 -2.05 -6.84
N HIS A 193 6.11 -2.52 -6.79
CA HIS A 193 7.32 -1.75 -7.03
C HIS A 193 8.52 -2.61 -7.48
N LEU A 194 9.61 -1.93 -7.85
CA LEU A 194 10.89 -2.52 -8.13
C LEU A 194 11.52 -3.06 -6.84
N ALA A 195 12.14 -4.23 -6.92
CA ALA A 195 12.87 -4.83 -5.80
C ALA A 195 13.86 -3.85 -5.13
N MET A 196 13.83 -3.82 -3.80
CA MET A 196 14.79 -3.10 -2.97
C MET A 196 16.09 -3.89 -2.83
N LYS A 197 17.06 -3.39 -2.05
CA LYS A 197 18.34 -4.08 -1.82
C LYS A 197 18.11 -5.48 -1.24
N ASN A 198 18.66 -6.48 -1.93
CA ASN A 198 18.52 -7.91 -1.63
C ASN A 198 19.70 -8.71 -2.23
N SER A 199 19.72 -10.03 -2.08
CA SER A 199 20.77 -10.89 -2.68
C SER A 199 20.88 -10.82 -4.22
N ALA A 200 19.90 -10.30 -4.94
CA ALA A 200 19.95 -10.12 -6.40
C ALA A 200 20.41 -8.71 -6.83
N TRP A 201 20.63 -7.78 -5.88
CA TRP A 201 20.81 -6.35 -6.15
C TRP A 201 21.91 -6.03 -7.16
N ASP A 202 23.08 -6.65 -7.02
CA ASP A 202 24.24 -6.38 -7.89
C ASP A 202 24.03 -6.86 -9.33
N TYR A 203 23.12 -7.81 -9.54
CA TYR A 203 22.72 -8.26 -10.87
C TYR A 203 21.63 -7.37 -11.45
N LEU A 204 20.60 -7.05 -10.64
CA LEU A 204 19.46 -6.26 -11.07
C LEU A 204 19.87 -4.86 -11.55
N ASN A 205 20.85 -4.22 -10.91
CA ASN A 205 21.28 -2.85 -11.27
C ASN A 205 22.23 -2.78 -12.47
N LYS A 206 22.54 -3.91 -13.10
CA LYS A 206 23.24 -3.95 -14.40
C LYS A 206 22.29 -3.84 -15.59
N HIS A 207 20.98 -3.79 -15.34
CA HIS A 207 19.94 -3.79 -16.36
C HIS A 207 18.93 -2.66 -16.13
N ASP A 208 18.25 -2.26 -17.21
CA ASP A 208 17.05 -1.43 -17.09
C ASP A 208 15.93 -2.21 -16.41
N ARG A 209 15.30 -1.57 -15.41
CA ARG A 209 14.30 -2.23 -14.56
C ARG A 209 12.93 -1.62 -14.78
N SER A 210 11.93 -2.48 -14.93
CA SER A 210 10.53 -2.08 -15.10
C SER A 210 9.60 -2.89 -14.21
N ASN A 211 8.54 -2.26 -13.73
CA ASN A 211 7.42 -2.93 -13.09
C ASN A 211 6.65 -3.74 -14.14
N LEU A 212 6.23 -4.94 -13.77
CA LEU A 212 5.40 -5.80 -14.60
C LEU A 212 3.94 -5.31 -14.59
N PHE A 213 3.30 -5.33 -15.75
CA PHE A 213 1.85 -5.22 -15.87
C PHE A 213 1.40 -5.99 -17.11
N PHE A 214 0.54 -6.98 -16.93
CA PHE A 214 -0.15 -7.64 -18.03
C PHE A 214 -1.58 -8.00 -17.64
N VAL A 215 -2.42 -8.20 -18.67
CA VAL A 215 -3.82 -8.53 -18.51
C VAL A 215 -4.15 -9.75 -19.35
N LEU A 216 -4.87 -10.70 -18.74
CA LEU A 216 -5.44 -11.87 -19.41
C LEU A 216 -6.95 -11.73 -19.42
N ARG A 217 -7.56 -11.88 -20.60
CA ARG A 217 -9.00 -11.71 -20.82
C ARG A 217 -9.61 -13.00 -21.31
N GLY A 218 -10.60 -13.51 -20.59
CA GLY A 218 -11.33 -14.70 -21.05
C GLY A 218 -12.24 -14.46 -22.25
N ASP A 219 -12.60 -13.20 -22.52
CA ASP A 219 -13.40 -12.80 -23.68
C ASP A 219 -12.56 -12.42 -24.91
N LYS A 220 -11.25 -12.18 -24.73
CA LYS A 220 -10.33 -11.77 -25.79
C LYS A 220 -8.99 -12.52 -25.68
N PRO A 221 -8.86 -13.72 -26.27
CA PRO A 221 -7.67 -14.57 -26.14
C PRO A 221 -6.45 -14.09 -26.94
N GLN A 222 -6.60 -13.05 -27.75
CA GLN A 222 -5.51 -12.51 -28.57
C GLN A 222 -4.39 -11.96 -27.70
N GLN A 223 -3.16 -12.38 -27.99
CA GLN A 223 -1.96 -11.86 -27.36
C GLN A 223 -1.50 -10.60 -28.09
N GLU A 224 -1.24 -9.54 -27.34
CA GLU A 224 -0.72 -8.27 -27.85
C GLU A 224 0.31 -7.71 -26.87
N THR A 225 1.40 -7.15 -27.39
CA THR A 225 2.41 -6.44 -26.61
C THR A 225 2.33 -4.95 -26.94
N LEU A 226 1.95 -4.15 -25.96
CA LEU A 226 1.89 -2.69 -26.11
C LEU A 226 3.19 -2.06 -25.59
N ALA A 227 4.03 -1.61 -26.52
CA ALA A 227 5.28 -0.91 -26.22
C ALA A 227 5.07 0.57 -25.84
N VAL A 228 4.03 0.87 -25.05
CA VAL A 228 3.69 2.23 -24.63
C VAL A 228 4.44 2.61 -23.36
N LYS A 229 4.98 3.83 -23.32
CA LYS A 229 5.64 4.36 -22.13
C LYS A 229 4.58 4.67 -21.06
N ARG A 230 4.63 3.97 -19.94
CA ARG A 230 3.65 4.05 -18.84
C ARG A 230 4.29 3.91 -17.46
N ASN A 231 3.50 4.12 -16.42
CA ASN A 231 3.90 3.90 -15.02
C ASN A 231 2.75 3.27 -14.19
N THR A 232 2.99 2.96 -12.92
CA THR A 232 2.03 2.28 -12.04
C THR A 232 0.71 3.05 -11.88
N MET A 233 0.70 4.39 -11.99
CA MET A 233 -0.52 5.20 -11.90
C MET A 233 -1.51 4.91 -13.02
N ASP A 234 -1.05 4.38 -14.16
CA ASP A 234 -1.89 4.08 -15.32
C ASP A 234 -2.68 2.76 -15.16
N ASN A 235 -2.34 1.95 -14.15
CA ASN A 235 -2.89 0.60 -13.98
C ASN A 235 -4.40 0.61 -13.79
N GLY A 236 -4.91 1.36 -12.82
CA GLY A 236 -6.33 1.40 -12.49
C GLY A 236 -7.17 1.96 -13.63
N ALA A 237 -6.70 3.02 -14.29
CA ALA A 237 -7.35 3.58 -15.48
C ALA A 237 -7.39 2.59 -16.65
N THR A 238 -6.34 1.80 -16.85
CA THR A 238 -6.32 0.75 -17.88
C THR A 238 -7.32 -0.36 -17.57
N VAL A 239 -7.41 -0.79 -16.30
CA VAL A 239 -8.38 -1.81 -15.88
C VAL A 239 -9.81 -1.27 -16.01
N LEU A 240 -10.06 -0.02 -15.62
CA LEU A 240 -11.36 0.62 -15.75
C LEU A 240 -11.84 0.65 -17.21
N ASP A 241 -10.96 1.07 -18.14
CA ASP A 241 -11.23 1.07 -19.58
C ASP A 241 -11.55 -0.33 -20.11
N ILE A 242 -10.80 -1.35 -19.68
CA ILE A 242 -11.09 -2.76 -20.04
C ILE A 242 -12.47 -3.21 -19.58
N LEU A 243 -12.93 -2.75 -18.43
CA LEU A 243 -14.25 -3.04 -17.87
C LEU A 243 -15.37 -2.19 -18.49
N GLY A 244 -15.06 -1.34 -19.49
CA GLY A 244 -16.01 -0.48 -20.18
C GLY A 244 -16.33 0.83 -19.45
N GLY A 245 -15.49 1.21 -18.48
CA GLY A 245 -15.59 2.50 -17.79
C GLY A 245 -14.83 3.61 -18.50
N ASP A 246 -14.46 4.64 -17.74
CA ASP A 246 -13.65 5.75 -18.23
C ASP A 246 -12.17 5.35 -18.42
N ASN A 247 -11.37 6.20 -19.06
CA ASN A 247 -9.97 5.92 -19.39
C ASN A 247 -8.95 6.72 -18.54
N TYR A 248 -9.39 7.30 -17.43
CA TYR A 248 -8.54 8.00 -16.47
C TYR A 248 -8.97 7.79 -15.02
N ILE A 249 -8.00 7.79 -14.11
CA ILE A 249 -8.19 7.86 -12.65
C ILE A 249 -7.03 8.70 -12.13
N GLY A 250 -7.32 9.82 -11.44
CA GLY A 250 -6.29 10.76 -10.99
C GLY A 250 -5.36 11.21 -12.15
N LEU A 251 -4.05 11.00 -11.98
CA LEU A 251 -3.03 11.27 -13.00
C LEU A 251 -2.84 10.10 -13.97
N GLY A 252 -3.42 8.94 -13.70
CA GLY A 252 -3.34 7.75 -14.54
C GLY A 252 -4.16 7.89 -15.82
N ARG A 253 -3.64 7.34 -16.92
CA ARG A 253 -4.35 7.22 -18.20
C ARG A 253 -4.31 5.78 -18.69
N SER A 254 -5.40 5.31 -19.29
CA SER A 254 -5.45 3.97 -19.87
C SER A 254 -4.33 3.78 -20.89
N SER A 255 -3.67 2.64 -20.83
CA SER A 255 -2.67 2.24 -21.83
C SER A 255 -3.29 1.79 -23.16
N LEU A 256 -4.63 1.69 -23.25
CA LEU A 256 -5.35 1.24 -24.44
C LEU A 256 -5.88 2.40 -25.28
N SER A 257 -6.63 3.31 -24.64
CA SER A 257 -7.33 4.40 -25.32
C SER A 257 -6.77 5.79 -24.99
N GLY A 258 -5.81 5.89 -24.08
CA GLY A 258 -5.22 7.14 -23.61
C GLY A 258 -3.72 7.23 -23.83
N GLN A 259 -3.18 8.43 -23.62
CA GLN A 259 -1.74 8.66 -23.59
C GLN A 259 -1.28 8.86 -22.15
N SER A 260 -0.42 7.98 -21.64
CA SER A 260 0.19 8.14 -20.31
C SER A 260 0.93 9.47 -20.21
N LEU A 261 0.86 10.12 -19.04
CA LEU A 261 1.68 11.30 -18.75
C LEU A 261 3.18 11.01 -18.88
N SER A 262 3.60 9.75 -18.71
CA SER A 262 5.00 9.35 -18.96
C SER A 262 5.38 9.37 -20.44
N GLY A 263 4.41 9.23 -21.34
CA GLY A 263 4.59 9.42 -22.79
C GLY A 263 4.61 10.88 -23.21
N ILE A 264 4.03 11.78 -22.40
CA ILE A 264 3.97 13.23 -22.66
C ILE A 264 5.20 13.96 -22.07
N PHE A 265 5.53 13.68 -20.80
CA PHE A 265 6.63 14.33 -20.10
C PHE A 265 7.91 13.50 -20.16
N MET A 266 8.97 14.10 -20.72
CA MET A 266 10.31 13.51 -20.70
C MET A 266 10.91 13.49 -19.27
N ASN A 267 10.58 14.48 -18.45
CA ASN A 267 11.03 14.66 -17.06
C ASN A 267 9.93 14.30 -16.04
N MET A 268 9.28 13.15 -16.22
CA MET A 268 8.13 12.75 -15.38
C MET A 268 8.48 12.64 -13.89
N LYS A 269 9.71 12.21 -13.54
CA LYS A 269 10.13 12.09 -12.14
C LYS A 269 10.17 13.46 -11.45
N GLU A 270 10.72 14.46 -12.13
CA GLU A 270 10.82 15.84 -11.66
C GLU A 270 9.43 16.47 -11.54
N LYS A 271 8.53 16.21 -12.49
CA LYS A 271 7.13 16.65 -12.42
C LYS A 271 6.40 16.09 -11.21
N VAL A 272 6.52 14.79 -10.96
CA VAL A 272 5.91 14.13 -9.79
C VAL A 272 6.43 14.74 -8.49
N LEU A 273 7.73 15.01 -8.38
CA LEU A 273 8.32 15.66 -7.21
C LEU A 273 7.81 17.10 -7.05
N ALA A 274 7.64 17.84 -8.15
CA ALA A 274 7.08 19.19 -8.12
C ALA A 274 5.62 19.22 -7.63
N TRP A 275 4.83 18.18 -7.92
CA TRP A 275 3.44 18.03 -7.45
C TRP A 275 3.32 17.51 -6.02
N LYS A 276 4.43 17.15 -5.36
CA LYS A 276 4.42 16.61 -3.99
C LYS A 276 3.60 17.47 -3.01
N PRO A 277 3.70 18.82 -2.98
CA PRO A 277 2.89 19.64 -2.10
C PRO A 277 1.39 19.56 -2.40
N ASP A 278 1.00 19.38 -3.65
CA ASP A 278 -0.40 19.27 -4.07
C ASP A 278 -0.98 17.91 -3.68
N VAL A 279 -0.20 16.85 -3.88
CA VAL A 279 -0.55 15.49 -3.45
C VAL A 279 -0.68 15.40 -1.93
N ILE A 280 0.23 16.02 -1.16
CA ILE A 280 0.12 16.05 0.31
C ILE A 280 -1.17 16.75 0.77
N ARG A 281 -1.67 17.75 0.03
CA ARG A 281 -2.93 18.42 0.38
C ARG A 281 -4.16 17.53 0.21
N LEU A 282 -4.08 16.47 -0.60
CA LEU A 282 -5.17 15.51 -0.77
C LEU A 282 -5.49 14.73 0.50
N TRP A 283 -4.56 14.65 1.46
CA TRP A 283 -4.83 14.09 2.79
C TRP A 283 -5.88 14.91 3.56
N ASN A 284 -6.10 16.17 3.17
CA ASN A 284 -7.10 17.07 3.74
C ASN A 284 -6.97 17.22 5.27
N PHE A 285 -5.72 17.31 5.77
CA PHE A 285 -5.46 17.50 7.20
C PHE A 285 -6.00 18.85 7.71
N PRO A 286 -6.40 18.93 8.99
CA PRO A 286 -6.89 20.18 9.57
C PRO A 286 -5.88 21.33 9.49
N LYS A 287 -6.37 22.54 9.19
CA LYS A 287 -5.54 23.75 9.20
C LYS A 287 -5.34 24.33 10.60
N GLU A 288 -6.25 23.99 11.51
CA GLU A 288 -6.28 24.47 12.89
C GLU A 288 -6.72 23.34 13.82
N MET A 289 -6.33 23.44 15.09
CA MET A 289 -6.80 22.57 16.17
C MET A 289 -7.69 23.39 17.10
N LYS A 290 -9.00 23.32 16.87
CA LYS A 290 -10.02 23.85 17.79
C LYS A 290 -10.73 22.68 18.47
N ASN A 291 -10.97 22.79 19.78
CA ASN A 291 -11.72 21.83 20.60
C ASN A 291 -11.34 20.37 20.33
N PHE A 292 -10.37 19.83 21.08
CA PHE A 292 -9.97 18.42 20.93
C PHE A 292 -10.65 17.52 21.96
N THR A 293 -10.89 16.27 21.59
CA THR A 293 -11.35 15.21 22.50
C THR A 293 -10.35 14.06 22.51
N ILE A 294 -10.15 13.46 23.67
CA ILE A 294 -9.28 12.29 23.84
C ILE A 294 -10.15 11.13 24.30
N ASP A 295 -10.18 10.07 23.51
CA ASP A 295 -10.77 8.78 23.87
C ASP A 295 -9.64 7.87 24.36
N SER A 296 -9.48 7.78 25.67
CA SER A 296 -8.43 6.97 26.32
C SER A 296 -8.65 5.47 26.13
N GLN A 297 -9.90 5.02 25.96
CA GLN A 297 -10.23 3.61 25.74
C GLN A 297 -9.84 3.19 24.33
N LYS A 298 -10.15 4.01 23.33
CA LYS A 298 -9.82 3.74 21.91
C LYS A 298 -8.43 4.19 21.50
N ASN A 299 -7.70 4.89 22.37
CA ASN A 299 -6.42 5.53 22.06
C ASN A 299 -6.51 6.46 20.86
N MET A 300 -7.49 7.35 20.87
CA MET A 300 -7.68 8.31 19.79
C MET A 300 -7.77 9.73 20.31
N ILE A 301 -7.32 10.66 19.48
CA ILE A 301 -7.61 12.08 19.61
C ILE A 301 -8.43 12.51 18.40
N ALA A 302 -9.44 13.34 18.63
CA ALA A 302 -10.20 13.98 17.56
C ALA A 302 -10.07 15.51 17.68
N PHE A 303 -9.90 16.18 16.54
CA PHE A 303 -9.93 17.63 16.46
C PHE A 303 -10.31 18.05 15.04
N SER A 304 -11.09 19.12 14.92
CA SER A 304 -11.45 19.72 13.63
C SER A 304 -12.01 18.70 12.61
N GLY A 305 -12.81 17.74 13.07
CA GLY A 305 -13.43 16.69 12.25
C GLY A 305 -12.51 15.54 11.82
N SER A 306 -11.24 15.55 12.24
CA SER A 306 -10.27 14.48 11.97
C SER A 306 -10.00 13.64 13.21
N HIS A 307 -9.69 12.37 13.00
CA HIS A 307 -9.40 11.40 14.06
C HIS A 307 -8.02 10.78 13.85
N PHE A 308 -7.25 10.68 14.92
CA PHE A 308 -5.88 10.15 14.88
C PHE A 308 -5.66 9.20 16.06
N ARG A 309 -4.88 8.14 15.82
CA ARG A 309 -4.45 7.25 16.89
C ARG A 309 -3.32 7.88 17.71
N LEU A 310 -3.28 7.56 18.99
CA LEU A 310 -2.21 7.91 19.90
C LEU A 310 -1.14 6.80 19.96
N PRO A 311 0.14 7.14 20.15
CA PRO A 311 0.67 8.50 20.35
C PRO A 311 0.75 9.32 19.05
N LEU A 312 0.68 10.64 19.18
CA LEU A 312 0.65 11.56 18.05
C LEU A 312 1.54 12.78 18.29
N LEU A 313 2.46 13.03 17.35
CA LEU A 313 3.16 14.30 17.22
C LEU A 313 2.42 15.17 16.21
N LEU A 314 2.28 16.46 16.51
CA LEU A 314 1.71 17.44 15.60
C LEU A 314 2.70 18.58 15.44
N ARG A 315 2.99 18.97 14.20
CA ARG A 315 3.64 20.25 13.90
C ARG A 315 2.58 21.32 13.71
N VAL A 316 2.69 22.41 14.46
CA VAL A 316 1.69 23.48 14.48
C VAL A 316 2.34 24.77 13.99
N SER A 317 1.72 25.41 13.00
CA SER A 317 2.03 26.79 12.63
C SER A 317 0.74 27.60 12.44
N ASN A 318 0.88 28.91 12.20
CA ASN A 318 -0.26 29.81 12.03
C ASN A 318 -1.23 29.42 10.90
N GLN A 319 -0.83 28.53 9.99
CA GLN A 319 -1.63 28.16 8.82
C GLN A 319 -1.84 26.64 8.66
N ARG A 320 -1.24 25.81 9.52
CA ARG A 320 -1.31 24.34 9.38
C ARG A 320 -1.18 23.61 10.70
N VAL A 321 -1.93 22.51 10.82
CA VAL A 321 -1.68 21.46 11.81
C VAL A 321 -1.32 20.21 11.03
N GLU A 322 -0.05 19.84 11.08
CA GLU A 322 0.51 18.72 10.33
C GLU A 322 0.69 17.53 11.28
N PRO A 323 -0.15 16.48 11.16
CA PRO A 323 -0.01 15.29 11.97
C PRO A 323 1.18 14.45 11.51
N LEU A 324 1.97 14.01 12.48
CA LEU A 324 3.11 13.11 12.33
C LEU A 324 2.83 11.85 13.16
N PRO A 325 1.94 10.96 12.67
CA PRO A 325 1.65 9.71 13.33
C PRO A 325 2.89 8.84 13.47
N GLU A 326 2.94 8.05 14.55
CA GLU A 326 3.96 7.03 14.70
C GLU A 326 3.55 5.68 14.07
N SER A 327 4.57 4.93 13.67
CA SER A 327 4.56 3.55 13.16
C SER A 327 5.65 2.72 13.84
N GLU A 328 5.65 1.41 13.62
CA GLU A 328 6.68 0.49 14.11
C GLU A 328 8.10 0.89 13.69
N TYR A 329 8.24 1.57 12.54
CA TYR A 329 9.52 2.03 12.00
C TYR A 329 9.80 3.51 12.24
N SER A 330 8.93 4.21 12.97
CA SER A 330 9.14 5.63 13.26
C SER A 330 10.40 5.82 14.11
N ALA A 331 11.20 6.82 13.73
CA ALA A 331 12.36 7.21 14.53
C ALA A 331 11.91 7.55 15.97
N PRO A 332 12.73 7.29 17.00
CA PRO A 332 12.40 7.71 18.36
C PRO A 332 12.04 9.19 18.43
N LEU A 333 11.09 9.57 19.28
CA LEU A 333 10.54 10.94 19.39
C LEU A 333 11.62 12.03 19.41
N ARG A 334 12.75 11.81 20.11
CA ARG A 334 13.88 12.75 20.18
C ARG A 334 14.45 13.12 18.81
N PHE A 335 14.50 12.17 17.86
CA PHE A 335 15.00 12.41 16.51
C PHE A 335 13.94 13.11 15.66
N GLN A 336 12.67 12.74 15.80
CA GLN A 336 11.58 13.45 15.14
C GLN A 336 11.53 14.93 15.56
N LEU A 337 11.75 15.22 16.84
CA LEU A 337 11.80 16.59 17.36
C LEU A 337 13.07 17.34 16.91
N ALA A 338 14.16 16.64 16.62
CA ALA A 338 15.39 17.27 16.10
C ALA A 338 15.20 17.80 14.66
N ASP A 339 14.24 17.28 13.91
CA ASP A 339 13.89 17.75 12.56
C ASP A 339 13.01 19.01 12.56
N PHE A 340 12.62 19.53 13.74
CA PHE A 340 11.83 20.75 13.87
C PHE A 340 12.76 21.96 13.90
N ALA A 341 12.39 23.01 13.15
CA ALA A 341 13.10 24.27 13.25
C ALA A 341 12.85 24.89 14.64
N PRO A 342 13.77 25.71 15.21
CA PRO A 342 13.60 26.33 16.52
C PRO A 342 12.31 27.15 16.71
N ARG A 343 11.67 27.56 15.61
CA ARG A 343 10.42 28.33 15.57
C ARG A 343 9.17 27.49 15.34
N ASP A 344 9.31 26.20 15.09
CA ASP A 344 8.17 25.31 14.89
C ASP A 344 7.54 25.01 16.25
N ASN A 345 6.25 25.26 16.39
CA ASN A 345 5.50 24.79 17.55
C ASN A 345 5.12 23.32 17.32
N PHE A 346 5.04 22.56 18.40
CA PHE A 346 4.57 21.18 18.34
C PHE A 346 3.63 20.85 19.50
N VAL A 347 2.78 19.86 19.27
CA VAL A 347 1.95 19.24 20.30
C VAL A 347 2.26 17.75 20.31
N TRP A 348 2.56 17.21 21.48
CA TRP A 348 2.75 15.78 21.67
C TRP A 348 1.65 15.24 22.58
N VAL A 349 0.99 14.17 22.15
CA VAL A 349 -0.08 13.51 22.89
C VAL A 349 0.26 12.02 23.04
N ASP A 350 0.50 11.59 24.28
CA ASP A 350 0.75 10.18 24.63
C ASP A 350 0.11 9.80 25.97
N ARG A 351 0.31 8.54 26.39
CA ARG A 351 -0.06 8.02 27.71
C ARG A 351 1.03 8.27 28.78
N CYS A 352 1.80 9.35 28.67
CA CYS A 352 2.93 9.70 29.55
C CYS A 352 4.13 8.72 29.58
N TYR A 353 4.20 7.73 28.69
CA TYR A 353 5.29 6.74 28.68
C TYR A 353 6.57 7.26 28.00
N LYS A 354 6.45 8.03 26.91
CA LYS A 354 7.62 8.40 26.08
C LYS A 354 8.30 9.68 26.57
N MET A 355 7.53 10.68 27.00
CA MET A 355 8.08 11.93 27.52
C MET A 355 8.97 11.75 28.76
N GLY A 356 8.68 10.75 29.61
CA GLY A 356 9.52 10.42 30.78
C GLY A 356 10.95 10.00 30.41
N SER A 357 11.16 9.45 29.21
CA SER A 357 12.48 9.07 28.70
C SER A 357 13.28 10.21 28.05
N CYS A 358 12.60 11.29 27.62
CA CYS A 358 13.25 12.50 27.12
C CYS A 358 13.75 13.41 28.26
N GLY A 359 13.12 13.36 29.43
CA GLY A 359 13.39 14.24 30.58
C GLY A 359 14.64 13.96 31.42
N ARG A 360 15.51 13.01 31.03
CA ARG A 360 16.80 12.77 31.71
C ARG A 360 17.98 13.59 31.16
N LEU A 361 17.73 14.50 30.22
CA LEU A 361 18.73 15.43 29.71
C LEU A 361 18.53 16.82 30.34
N ASN A 362 19.63 17.40 30.81
CA ASN A 362 19.73 18.68 31.50
C ASN A 362 18.71 19.72 31.05
N SER A 363 18.03 20.30 32.04
CA SER A 363 16.97 21.32 32.00
C SER A 363 17.37 22.69 31.42
N ARG A 364 18.22 22.74 30.38
CA ARG A 364 18.72 24.01 29.80
C ARG A 364 18.46 24.23 28.31
N SER A 365 17.78 23.33 27.59
CA SER A 365 17.62 23.51 26.13
C SER A 365 16.27 23.07 25.54
N LEU A 366 15.18 23.08 26.32
CA LEU A 366 13.83 22.98 25.77
C LEU A 366 13.24 24.39 25.61
N PRO A 367 12.84 24.82 24.39
CA PRO A 367 12.04 26.02 24.22
C PRO A 367 10.75 25.86 25.00
N THR A 368 10.40 26.86 25.80
CA THR A 368 9.18 26.91 26.61
C THR A 368 7.94 27.00 25.73
N GLY A 369 7.47 25.86 25.24
CA GLY A 369 6.13 25.65 24.69
C GLY A 369 5.22 25.07 25.77
N ALA A 370 4.03 25.65 25.95
CA ALA A 370 3.11 25.36 27.04
C ALA A 370 2.72 23.86 27.15
N SER A 371 3.30 23.17 28.14
CA SER A 371 2.80 21.90 28.64
C SER A 371 1.53 22.16 29.47
N ARG A 372 0.34 22.03 28.88
CA ARG A 372 -0.89 21.87 29.66
C ARG A 372 -1.05 20.39 30.01
N ARG A 373 -0.71 20.04 31.26
CA ARG A 373 -1.13 18.78 31.89
C ARG A 373 -2.64 18.82 32.10
N ALA A 374 -3.39 18.05 31.31
CA ALA A 374 -4.74 17.67 31.69
C ALA A 374 -4.66 16.29 32.35
N ALA A 375 -4.59 16.27 33.69
CA ALA A 375 -4.79 15.05 34.48
C ALA A 375 -6.26 15.04 34.92
N GLY A 376 -7.10 14.26 34.23
CA GLY A 376 -8.41 13.89 34.72
C GLY A 376 -8.28 12.65 35.61
N ARG A 377 -8.79 12.74 36.85
CA ARG A 377 -9.07 11.59 37.70
C ARG A 377 -10.32 10.88 37.23
#